data_AF-A0A9X2JKT9-F1
#
_entry.id   AF-A0A9X2JKT9-F1
#
_cell.length_a   1.000
_cell.length_b   1.000
_cell.length_c   1.000
_cell.angle_alpha   90.00
_cell.angle_beta   90.00
_cell.angle_gamma   90.00
#
_symmetry.space_group_name_H-M   'P 1'
#
loop_
_entity.id
_entity.type
_entity.pdbx_description
1 polymer ?
#
loop_
_entity_poly.entity_id
_entity_poly.type
_entity_poly.pdbx_seq_one_letter_code
_entity_poly.pdbx_strand_id
1 'polypeptide(L)'
;MSTRTQLYAVSSIEPIRAAIGSNDNELVEAIVTKERETLQEDYDEDEQDELEEELEEFREMVEEMILGTPPKNEPGCWALLFEHLASHLKLDPAELPLDDWKHSHVWESYRGLVDDHVSKPSKASLRHLDDGRPLKGRGIDYDGCVFGWLSAEEAAELCESISQLDSSVIKEDDLRDFHTELVESLSQAKSKGAAVWMGAQ
;
A
#
# COMPACT_ATOMS: atom_id res chain seq x y z
N MET A 1 -11.13 -13.92 -7.63
CA MET A 1 -10.08 -13.07 -8.21
C MET A 1 -8.78 -13.40 -7.48
N SER A 2 -7.61 -12.97 -7.94
CA SER A 2 -6.34 -13.30 -7.26
C SER A 2 -6.03 -12.20 -6.28
N THR A 3 -5.98 -12.52 -4.98
CA THR A 3 -5.66 -11.49 -3.98
C THR A 3 -4.22 -11.03 -4.17
N ARG A 4 -4.04 -9.77 -4.54
CA ARG A 4 -2.73 -9.16 -4.78
C ARG A 4 -2.36 -8.25 -3.63
N THR A 5 -1.11 -8.32 -3.17
CA THR A 5 -0.57 -7.38 -2.18
C THR A 5 0.54 -6.55 -2.81
N GLN A 6 0.51 -5.24 -2.61
CA GLN A 6 1.56 -4.30 -3.02
C GLN A 6 2.11 -3.57 -1.80
N LEU A 7 3.44 -3.46 -1.70
CA LEU A 7 4.11 -2.65 -0.68
C LEU A 7 4.90 -1.52 -1.34
N TYR A 8 4.76 -0.31 -0.80
CA TYR A 8 5.52 0.86 -1.24
C TYR A 8 6.21 1.53 -0.05
N ALA A 9 7.46 1.93 -0.24
CA ALA A 9 8.13 2.92 0.60
C ALA A 9 7.79 4.33 0.11
N VAL A 10 7.44 5.23 1.02
CA VAL A 10 7.23 6.67 0.77
C VAL A 10 7.88 7.51 1.86
N SER A 11 8.36 8.71 1.53
CA SER A 11 9.05 9.59 2.50
C SER A 11 8.14 10.07 3.64
N SER A 12 6.83 10.15 3.44
CA SER A 12 5.84 10.30 4.49
C SER A 12 4.44 9.86 4.05
N ILE A 13 3.70 9.21 4.95
CA ILE A 13 2.30 8.81 4.74
C ILE A 13 1.30 9.95 5.07
N GLU A 14 1.70 10.95 5.86
CA GLU A 14 0.77 11.98 6.36
C GLU A 14 0.20 12.89 5.27
N PRO A 15 0.94 13.33 4.22
CA PRO A 15 0.37 14.14 3.14
C PRO A 15 -0.70 13.38 2.33
N ILE A 16 -0.50 12.08 2.10
CA ILE A 16 -1.50 11.20 1.47
C ILE A 16 -2.75 11.09 2.36
N ARG A 17 -2.57 10.85 3.66
CA ARG A 17 -3.67 10.83 4.63
C ARG A 17 -4.40 12.16 4.78
N ALA A 18 -3.75 13.28 4.48
CA ALA A 18 -4.36 14.61 4.47
C ALA A 18 -5.15 14.89 3.17
N ALA A 19 -4.72 14.36 2.03
CA ALA A 19 -5.42 14.45 0.75
C ALA A 19 -6.74 13.64 0.72
N ILE A 20 -6.78 12.46 1.35
CA ILE A 20 -7.96 11.60 1.34
C ILE A 20 -9.13 12.30 2.06
N GLY A 21 -10.21 12.57 1.33
CA GLY A 21 -11.35 13.36 1.81
C GLY A 21 -11.01 14.79 2.24
N SER A 22 -10.05 15.44 1.57
CA SER A 22 -9.75 16.87 1.73
C SER A 22 -10.83 17.78 1.13
N ASN A 23 -11.56 17.28 0.12
CA ASN A 23 -12.43 18.06 -0.78
C ASN A 23 -11.64 19.10 -1.62
N ASP A 24 -10.40 18.76 -1.99
CA ASP A 24 -9.52 19.58 -2.81
C ASP A 24 -9.67 19.25 -4.30
N ASN A 25 -10.54 20.00 -4.99
CA ASN A 25 -10.74 19.82 -6.43
C ASN A 25 -9.52 20.24 -7.27
N GLU A 26 -8.63 21.11 -6.77
CA GLU A 26 -7.40 21.47 -7.50
C GLU A 26 -6.43 20.27 -7.53
N LEU A 27 -6.42 19.47 -6.46
CA LEU A 27 -5.68 18.20 -6.40
C LEU A 27 -6.29 17.12 -7.32
N VAL A 28 -7.61 17.05 -7.46
CA VAL A 28 -8.28 16.15 -8.43
C VAL A 28 -7.78 16.45 -9.85
N GLU A 29 -7.95 17.69 -10.30
CA GLU A 29 -7.55 18.10 -11.66
C GLU A 29 -6.05 17.86 -11.90
N ALA A 30 -5.21 18.11 -10.90
CA ALA A 30 -3.76 17.96 -11.03
C ALA A 30 -3.25 16.50 -11.01
N ILE A 31 -4.08 15.54 -10.58
CA ILE A 31 -3.79 14.10 -10.71
C ILE A 31 -4.35 13.58 -12.04
N VAL A 32 -5.60 13.89 -12.39
CA VAL A 32 -6.22 13.50 -13.67
C VAL A 32 -5.46 14.08 -14.88
N THR A 33 -4.94 15.31 -14.78
CA THR A 33 -4.09 15.90 -15.83
C THR A 33 -2.79 15.11 -16.02
N LYS A 34 -2.12 14.72 -14.92
CA LYS A 34 -0.88 13.93 -14.99
C LYS A 34 -1.13 12.55 -15.59
N GLU A 35 -2.30 11.97 -15.33
CA GLU A 35 -2.65 10.67 -15.91
C GLU A 35 -2.90 10.76 -17.41
N ARG A 36 -3.61 11.80 -17.86
CA ARG A 36 -3.74 12.12 -19.29
C ARG A 36 -2.37 12.34 -19.94
N GLU A 37 -1.46 13.06 -19.30
CA GLU A 37 -0.08 13.24 -19.77
C GLU A 37 0.73 11.92 -19.84
N THR A 38 0.28 10.86 -19.16
CA THR A 38 0.92 9.53 -19.18
C THR A 38 0.27 8.64 -20.25
N LEU A 39 -1.05 8.43 -20.19
CA LEU A 39 -1.80 7.58 -21.11
C LEU A 39 -1.78 8.11 -22.56
N GLN A 40 -1.66 9.43 -22.77
CA GLN A 40 -1.59 10.00 -24.12
C GLN A 40 -0.30 9.63 -24.89
N GLU A 41 0.70 8.99 -24.28
CA GLU A 41 1.83 8.39 -25.01
C GLU A 41 1.52 6.97 -25.56
N ASP A 42 0.48 6.29 -25.07
CA ASP A 42 0.13 4.90 -25.40
C ASP A 42 -1.08 4.74 -26.35
N TYR A 43 -1.93 5.77 -26.53
CA TYR A 43 -3.14 5.74 -27.38
C TYR A 43 -2.99 6.55 -28.70
N ASP A 44 -3.39 5.97 -29.84
CA ASP A 44 -3.30 6.61 -31.17
C ASP A 44 -4.43 7.65 -31.46
N GLU A 45 -4.33 8.41 -32.56
CA GLU A 45 -5.29 9.47 -32.94
C GLU A 45 -6.74 8.96 -33.18
N ASP A 46 -6.93 7.69 -33.53
CA ASP A 46 -8.25 7.06 -33.72
C ASP A 46 -8.78 6.27 -32.51
N GLU A 47 -8.01 6.19 -31.41
CA GLU A 47 -8.38 5.54 -30.15
C GLU A 47 -8.77 6.55 -29.05
N GLN A 48 -8.86 7.84 -29.38
CA GLN A 48 -9.10 8.94 -28.42
C GLN A 48 -10.45 8.82 -27.67
N ASP A 49 -11.47 8.18 -28.24
CA ASP A 49 -12.73 7.93 -27.53
C ASP A 49 -12.53 6.92 -26.36
N GLU A 50 -11.62 5.95 -26.51
CA GLU A 50 -11.29 4.96 -25.45
C GLU A 50 -10.44 5.61 -24.34
N LEU A 51 -9.51 6.49 -24.71
CA LEU A 51 -8.72 7.30 -23.77
C LEU A 51 -9.61 8.22 -22.89
N GLU A 52 -10.67 8.81 -23.44
CA GLU A 52 -11.61 9.63 -22.66
C GLU A 52 -12.50 8.77 -21.74
N GLU A 53 -12.85 7.53 -22.13
CA GLU A 53 -13.56 6.60 -21.24
C GLU A 53 -12.68 6.15 -20.05
N GLU A 54 -11.41 5.77 -20.28
CA GLU A 54 -10.48 5.40 -19.20
C GLU A 54 -10.18 6.59 -18.25
N LEU A 55 -10.03 7.80 -18.79
CA LEU A 55 -9.77 8.99 -17.98
C LEU A 55 -10.98 9.45 -17.14
N GLU A 56 -12.22 9.18 -17.57
CA GLU A 56 -13.41 9.43 -16.75
C GLU A 56 -13.53 8.38 -15.63
N GLU A 57 -13.26 7.09 -15.89
CA GLU A 57 -13.19 6.07 -14.82
C GLU A 57 -12.08 6.40 -13.80
N PHE A 58 -10.90 6.82 -14.26
CA PHE A 58 -9.82 7.29 -13.39
C PHE A 58 -10.22 8.54 -12.58
N ARG A 59 -10.90 9.51 -13.20
CA ARG A 59 -11.46 10.68 -12.51
C ARG A 59 -12.42 10.27 -11.41
N GLU A 60 -13.37 9.37 -11.66
CA GLU A 60 -14.33 8.94 -10.64
C GLU A 60 -13.60 8.36 -9.41
N MET A 61 -12.59 7.51 -9.62
CA MET A 61 -11.78 6.95 -8.53
C MET A 61 -11.01 8.03 -7.74
N VAL A 62 -10.37 8.98 -8.45
CA VAL A 62 -9.63 10.11 -7.84
C VAL A 62 -10.57 11.01 -7.03
N GLU A 63 -11.75 11.34 -7.57
CA GLU A 63 -12.76 12.14 -6.87
C GLU A 63 -13.29 11.39 -5.64
N GLU A 64 -13.57 10.10 -5.72
CA GLU A 64 -14.03 9.31 -4.56
C GLU A 64 -13.00 9.33 -3.42
N MET A 65 -11.71 9.16 -3.74
CA MET A 65 -10.63 9.26 -2.75
C MET A 65 -10.49 10.67 -2.14
N ILE A 66 -10.52 11.73 -2.96
CA ILE A 66 -10.21 13.11 -2.53
C ILE A 66 -11.42 13.83 -1.90
N LEU A 67 -12.64 13.53 -2.35
CA LEU A 67 -13.87 13.94 -1.67
C LEU A 67 -14.12 13.10 -0.41
N GLY A 68 -13.60 11.86 -0.38
CA GLY A 68 -13.63 10.98 0.78
C GLY A 68 -14.93 10.18 0.92
N THR A 69 -15.60 9.95 -0.20
CA THR A 69 -16.71 9.00 -0.32
C THR A 69 -16.15 7.60 -0.53
N PRO A 70 -16.75 6.54 0.05
CA PRO A 70 -16.43 5.17 -0.33
C PRO A 70 -16.63 5.00 -1.85
N PRO A 71 -15.75 4.27 -2.56
CA PRO A 71 -15.86 4.14 -3.99
C PRO A 71 -17.12 3.37 -4.42
N LYS A 72 -17.61 3.64 -5.63
CA LYS A 72 -18.71 2.90 -6.27
C LYS A 72 -18.29 1.48 -6.67
N ASN A 73 -17.04 1.34 -7.12
CA ASN A 73 -16.42 0.10 -7.56
C ASN A 73 -15.60 -0.53 -6.42
N GLU A 74 -14.90 -1.64 -6.69
CA GLU A 74 -14.15 -2.37 -5.65
C GLU A 74 -13.15 -1.45 -4.91
N PRO A 75 -13.09 -1.50 -3.57
CA PRO A 75 -12.31 -0.56 -2.77
C PRO A 75 -10.79 -0.64 -3.01
N GLY A 76 -10.32 -1.75 -3.60
CA GLY A 76 -8.95 -1.91 -4.10
C GLY A 76 -8.52 -0.84 -5.10
N CYS A 77 -9.45 -0.12 -5.75
CA CYS A 77 -9.16 1.07 -6.56
C CYS A 77 -8.27 2.10 -5.82
N TRP A 78 -8.38 2.24 -4.49
CA TRP A 78 -7.51 3.14 -3.72
C TRP A 78 -6.05 2.66 -3.58
N ALA A 79 -5.75 1.39 -3.91
CA ALA A 79 -4.37 0.91 -4.05
C ALA A 79 -3.70 1.52 -5.28
N LEU A 80 -4.38 1.47 -6.42
CA LEU A 80 -3.91 1.99 -7.70
C LEU A 80 -3.54 3.48 -7.55
N LEU A 81 -4.47 4.29 -7.02
CA LEU A 81 -4.29 5.74 -6.84
C LEU A 81 -3.14 6.14 -5.91
N PHE A 82 -2.64 5.23 -5.06
CA PHE A 82 -1.61 5.55 -4.07
C PHE A 82 -0.31 6.03 -4.71
N GLU A 83 0.14 5.39 -5.80
CA GLU A 83 1.39 5.75 -6.48
C GLU A 83 1.28 7.10 -7.22
N HIS A 84 0.16 7.37 -7.88
CA HIS A 84 -0.09 8.64 -8.58
C HIS A 84 -0.12 9.82 -7.59
N LEU A 85 -0.81 9.64 -6.46
CA LEU A 85 -0.87 10.63 -5.37
C LEU A 85 0.49 10.81 -4.69
N ALA A 86 1.22 9.72 -4.40
CA ALA A 86 2.56 9.78 -3.81
C ALA A 86 3.57 10.49 -4.74
N SER A 87 3.48 10.23 -6.05
CA SER A 87 4.29 10.87 -7.08
C SER A 87 3.96 12.35 -7.23
N HIS A 88 2.67 12.72 -7.28
CA HIS A 88 2.23 14.11 -7.33
C HIS A 88 2.74 14.90 -6.11
N LEU A 89 2.60 14.32 -4.90
CA LEU A 89 3.04 14.92 -3.64
C LEU A 89 4.57 14.87 -3.43
N LYS A 90 5.34 14.28 -4.37
CA LYS A 90 6.81 14.17 -4.34
C LYS A 90 7.31 13.45 -3.09
N LEU A 91 6.69 12.30 -2.82
CA LEU A 91 6.98 11.44 -1.67
C LEU A 91 7.94 10.29 -2.02
N ASP A 92 8.56 10.36 -3.19
CA ASP A 92 9.51 9.38 -3.74
C ASP A 92 9.03 7.92 -3.57
N PRO A 93 7.83 7.56 -4.09
CA PRO A 93 7.32 6.21 -4.00
C PRO A 93 8.28 5.21 -4.65
N ALA A 94 8.45 4.07 -4.00
CA ALA A 94 9.21 2.94 -4.52
C ALA A 94 8.60 1.63 -4.04
N GLU A 95 8.22 0.77 -4.97
CA GLU A 95 7.80 -0.60 -4.74
C GLU A 95 8.85 -1.37 -3.89
N LEU A 96 8.39 -2.32 -3.09
CA LEU A 96 9.21 -3.14 -2.19
C LEU A 96 9.00 -4.64 -2.50
N PRO A 97 10.06 -5.47 -2.41
CA PRO A 97 9.99 -6.87 -2.76
C PRO A 97 9.25 -7.70 -1.69
N LEU A 98 7.94 -7.83 -1.84
CA LEU A 98 7.08 -8.78 -1.13
C LEU A 98 5.98 -9.24 -2.10
N ASP A 99 6.05 -10.50 -2.56
CA ASP A 99 5.38 -10.95 -3.78
C ASP A 99 3.94 -11.48 -3.56
N ASP A 100 3.12 -11.38 -4.61
CA ASP A 100 1.65 -11.46 -4.67
C ASP A 100 1.04 -12.62 -3.86
N TRP A 101 1.52 -13.83 -4.15
CA TRP A 101 0.64 -14.97 -4.30
C TRP A 101 0.41 -15.80 -3.03
N LYS A 102 1.04 -15.44 -1.91
CA LYS A 102 0.95 -16.19 -0.63
C LYS A 102 0.21 -15.46 0.49
N HIS A 103 -0.04 -14.16 0.35
CA HIS A 103 -0.30 -13.26 1.49
C HIS A 103 -1.44 -13.68 2.42
N SER A 104 -2.59 -14.09 1.87
CA SER A 104 -3.81 -14.37 2.65
C SER A 104 -3.77 -15.65 3.49
N HIS A 105 -2.75 -16.50 3.37
CA HIS A 105 -2.60 -17.73 4.18
C HIS A 105 -1.31 -17.80 5.01
N VAL A 106 -0.26 -17.03 4.67
CA VAL A 106 0.97 -16.98 5.47
C VAL A 106 0.86 -16.08 6.69
N TRP A 107 0.07 -15.01 6.63
CA TRP A 107 0.04 -13.93 7.62
C TRP A 107 -0.33 -14.40 9.05
N GLU A 108 -1.44 -15.13 9.25
CA GLU A 108 -1.84 -15.63 10.58
C GLU A 108 -0.78 -16.60 11.16
N SER A 109 -0.32 -17.53 10.34
CA SER A 109 0.72 -18.52 10.68
C SER A 109 2.04 -17.84 11.05
N TYR A 110 2.45 -16.82 10.28
CA TYR A 110 3.66 -16.03 10.53
C TYR A 110 3.53 -15.20 11.81
N ARG A 111 2.41 -14.49 12.03
CA ARG A 111 2.14 -13.78 13.29
C ARG A 111 2.22 -14.72 14.49
N GLY A 112 1.57 -15.88 14.42
CA GLY A 112 1.60 -16.89 15.48
C GLY A 112 2.99 -17.46 15.74
N LEU A 113 3.82 -17.61 14.71
CA LEU A 113 5.20 -18.07 14.81
C LEU A 113 6.12 -17.02 15.46
N VAL A 114 6.00 -15.74 15.10
CA VAL A 114 6.90 -14.69 15.61
C VAL A 114 6.44 -14.09 16.95
N ASP A 115 5.21 -14.34 17.41
CA ASP A 115 4.61 -13.64 18.55
C ASP A 115 5.47 -13.73 19.83
N ASP A 116 5.95 -14.91 20.23
CA ASP A 116 6.79 -15.04 21.44
C ASP A 116 8.23 -14.48 21.28
N HIS A 117 8.60 -14.01 20.09
CA HIS A 117 9.94 -13.56 19.76
C HIS A 117 10.08 -12.04 19.51
N VAL A 118 8.98 -11.29 19.31
CA VAL A 118 9.03 -9.87 18.89
C VAL A 118 8.46 -8.89 19.93
N SER A 119 8.85 -7.61 19.82
CA SER A 119 8.42 -6.54 20.74
C SER A 119 6.89 -6.30 20.67
N LYS A 120 6.28 -5.79 21.74
CA LYS A 120 4.84 -5.43 21.72
C LYS A 120 4.48 -4.37 20.64
N PRO A 121 5.30 -3.33 20.38
CA PRO A 121 5.09 -2.48 19.22
C PRO A 121 5.24 -3.23 17.89
N SER A 122 6.23 -4.12 17.73
CA SER A 122 6.39 -4.93 16.50
C SER A 122 5.17 -5.84 16.25
N LYS A 123 4.55 -6.39 17.29
CA LYS A 123 3.24 -7.09 17.18
C LYS A 123 2.15 -6.18 16.64
N ALA A 124 2.11 -4.90 17.05
CA ALA A 124 1.16 -3.93 16.53
C ALA A 124 1.48 -3.55 15.07
N SER A 125 2.75 -3.36 14.71
CA SER A 125 3.17 -3.14 13.32
C SER A 125 2.77 -4.31 12.40
N LEU A 126 3.00 -5.56 12.81
CA LEU A 126 2.54 -6.74 12.05
C LEU A 126 1.01 -6.79 11.90
N ARG A 127 0.27 -6.37 12.93
CA ARG A 127 -1.19 -6.23 12.86
C ARG A 127 -1.62 -5.09 11.94
N HIS A 128 -0.85 -4.01 11.81
CA HIS A 128 -1.15 -2.91 10.90
C HIS A 128 -0.90 -3.24 9.43
N LEU A 129 -0.15 -4.31 9.15
CA LEU A 129 -0.05 -4.90 7.82
C LEU A 129 -1.15 -5.96 7.61
N ASP A 130 -1.26 -6.97 8.47
CA ASP A 130 -2.22 -8.07 8.30
C ASP A 130 -3.69 -7.68 8.58
N ASP A 131 -4.00 -7.17 9.78
CA ASP A 131 -5.36 -6.71 10.15
C ASP A 131 -5.69 -5.32 9.54
N GLY A 132 -4.77 -4.72 8.79
CA GLY A 132 -4.85 -3.37 8.22
C GLY A 132 -4.75 -2.20 9.22
N ARG A 133 -4.73 -0.99 8.67
CA ARG A 133 -4.70 0.30 9.39
C ARG A 133 -5.31 1.40 8.52
N PRO A 134 -6.52 1.90 8.84
CA PRO A 134 -7.20 2.87 7.98
C PRO A 134 -6.43 4.19 7.87
N LEU A 135 -6.35 4.72 6.65
CA LEU A 135 -5.75 6.03 6.38
C LEU A 135 -6.56 7.17 7.04
N LYS A 136 -7.91 7.01 7.07
CA LYS A 136 -8.88 7.93 7.65
C LYS A 136 -10.04 7.17 8.33
N GLY A 137 -10.64 7.75 9.37
CA GLY A 137 -11.84 7.20 10.03
C GLY A 137 -11.58 6.01 10.97
N ARG A 138 -12.53 5.07 11.03
CA ARG A 138 -12.46 3.81 11.79
C ARG A 138 -12.99 2.68 10.92
N GLY A 139 -12.14 1.73 10.56
CA GLY A 139 -12.50 0.62 9.69
C GLY A 139 -12.73 1.09 8.25
N ILE A 140 -11.74 0.85 7.39
CA ILE A 140 -11.96 0.73 5.95
C ILE A 140 -11.80 -0.75 5.66
N ASP A 141 -12.79 -1.51 6.13
CA ASP A 141 -13.03 -2.91 5.80
C ASP A 141 -14.26 -2.89 4.88
N TYR A 142 -13.97 -2.86 3.58
CA TYR A 142 -14.93 -2.90 2.49
C TYR A 142 -14.43 -3.95 1.49
N ASP A 143 -15.35 -4.77 0.99
CA ASP A 143 -15.17 -5.78 -0.07
C ASP A 143 -13.81 -6.52 -0.09
N GLY A 144 -13.36 -6.97 1.08
CA GLY A 144 -12.17 -7.82 1.22
C GLY A 144 -10.81 -7.13 1.05
N CYS A 145 -10.78 -5.82 0.77
CA CYS A 145 -9.53 -5.09 0.57
C CYS A 145 -8.92 -4.60 1.88
N VAL A 146 -7.62 -4.81 2.07
CA VAL A 146 -6.88 -4.45 3.30
C VAL A 146 -5.86 -3.36 2.99
N PHE A 147 -6.06 -2.19 3.57
CA PHE A 147 -5.10 -1.08 3.54
C PHE A 147 -4.34 -1.00 4.86
N GLY A 148 -3.01 -1.13 4.80
CA GLY A 148 -2.10 -1.07 5.93
C GLY A 148 -1.04 0.02 5.77
N TRP A 149 -0.48 0.51 6.87
CA TRP A 149 0.70 1.40 6.81
C TRP A 149 1.48 1.44 8.13
N LEU A 150 2.79 1.68 8.03
CA LEU A 150 3.74 1.89 9.11
C LEU A 150 4.46 3.22 8.91
N SER A 151 4.67 3.98 9.99
CA SER A 151 5.62 5.09 10.00
C SER A 151 7.05 4.59 9.80
N ALA A 152 7.98 5.49 9.47
CA ALA A 152 9.40 5.14 9.37
C ALA A 152 9.97 4.55 10.68
N GLU A 153 9.45 4.99 11.84
CA GLU A 153 9.84 4.46 13.15
C GLU A 153 9.26 3.04 13.37
N GLU A 154 7.99 2.83 13.04
CA GLU A 154 7.31 1.53 13.18
C GLU A 154 7.87 0.47 12.21
N ALA A 155 8.28 0.87 11.01
CA ALA A 155 8.97 0.03 10.03
C ALA A 155 10.41 -0.29 10.46
N ALA A 156 11.13 0.70 11.04
CA ALA A 156 12.48 0.49 11.55
C ALA A 156 12.52 -0.42 12.78
N GLU A 157 11.62 -0.25 13.76
CA GLU A 157 11.53 -1.16 14.92
C GLU A 157 11.13 -2.57 14.46
N LEU A 158 10.13 -2.69 13.57
CA LEU A 158 9.73 -4.00 13.08
C LEU A 158 10.89 -4.71 12.35
N CYS A 159 11.60 -4.01 11.47
CA CYS A 159 12.80 -4.51 10.80
C CYS A 159 13.83 -5.03 11.81
N GLU A 160 14.14 -4.26 12.87
CA GLU A 160 15.09 -4.69 13.91
C GLU A 160 14.59 -5.88 14.71
N SER A 161 13.29 -5.98 14.99
CA SER A 161 12.74 -7.08 15.78
C SER A 161 12.60 -8.38 14.99
N ILE A 162 12.32 -8.36 13.68
CA ILE A 162 12.20 -9.60 12.88
C ILE A 162 13.52 -10.05 12.25
N SER A 163 14.42 -9.15 11.86
CA SER A 163 15.72 -9.52 11.26
C SER A 163 16.69 -10.23 12.23
N GLN A 164 16.37 -10.24 13.53
CA GLN A 164 17.12 -10.93 14.58
C GLN A 164 16.55 -12.32 14.94
N LEU A 165 15.51 -12.79 14.24
CA LEU A 165 14.93 -14.11 14.48
C LEU A 165 15.92 -15.23 14.10
N ASP A 166 15.99 -16.26 14.94
CA ASP A 166 16.76 -17.47 14.64
C ASP A 166 16.08 -18.23 13.49
N SER A 167 16.81 -18.47 12.41
CA SER A 167 16.27 -19.12 11.20
C SER A 167 15.80 -20.56 11.42
N SER A 168 16.15 -21.19 12.54
CA SER A 168 15.60 -22.48 12.96
C SER A 168 14.19 -22.41 13.55
N VAL A 169 13.65 -21.21 13.81
CA VAL A 169 12.23 -21.01 14.17
C VAL A 169 11.35 -21.18 12.92
N ILE A 170 11.77 -20.62 11.78
CA ILE A 170 10.99 -20.58 10.53
C ILE A 170 11.29 -21.82 9.67
N LYS A 171 10.56 -22.90 9.97
CA LYS A 171 10.80 -24.26 9.44
C LYS A 171 10.08 -24.54 8.12
N GLU A 172 8.91 -23.97 7.93
CA GLU A 172 8.14 -24.08 6.69
C GLU A 172 8.74 -23.14 5.64
N ASP A 173 8.94 -23.64 4.42
CA ASP A 173 9.66 -22.91 3.38
C ASP A 173 8.86 -21.68 2.91
N ASP A 174 7.54 -21.80 2.76
CA ASP A 174 6.66 -20.68 2.41
C ASP A 174 6.72 -19.52 3.41
N LEU A 175 6.84 -19.83 4.71
CA LEU A 175 7.02 -18.82 5.76
C LEU A 175 8.44 -18.22 5.78
N ARG A 176 9.44 -18.92 5.23
CA ARG A 176 10.83 -18.45 5.14
C ARG A 176 11.05 -17.53 3.94
N ASP A 177 10.45 -17.85 2.80
CA ASP A 177 10.40 -16.97 1.63
C ASP A 177 9.78 -15.63 2.04
N PHE A 178 8.54 -15.69 2.57
CA PHE A 178 7.80 -14.54 3.07
C PHE A 178 8.56 -13.71 4.12
N HIS A 179 9.23 -14.39 5.07
CA HIS A 179 10.06 -13.70 6.06
C HIS A 179 11.25 -12.96 5.43
N THR A 180 11.91 -13.57 4.45
CA THR A 180 13.08 -12.98 3.77
C THR A 180 12.66 -11.75 2.98
N GLU A 181 11.58 -11.84 2.21
CA GLU A 181 10.98 -10.73 1.45
C GLU A 181 10.52 -9.59 2.38
N LEU A 182 9.83 -9.90 3.47
CA LEU A 182 9.37 -8.90 4.45
C LEU A 182 10.56 -8.22 5.17
N VAL A 183 11.61 -8.97 5.51
CA VAL A 183 12.86 -8.42 6.05
C VAL A 183 13.55 -7.52 5.04
N GLU A 184 13.63 -7.91 3.77
CA GLU A 184 14.24 -7.09 2.72
C GLU A 184 13.45 -5.80 2.51
N SER A 185 12.14 -5.89 2.30
CA SER A 185 11.22 -4.76 2.15
C SER A 185 11.34 -3.75 3.29
N LEU A 186 11.30 -4.22 4.54
CA LEU A 186 11.46 -3.35 5.71
C LEU A 186 12.89 -2.80 5.87
N SER A 187 13.91 -3.56 5.46
CA SER A 187 15.31 -3.10 5.43
C SER A 187 15.52 -1.99 4.39
N GLN A 188 14.94 -2.14 3.19
CA GLN A 188 14.95 -1.10 2.16
C GLN A 188 14.24 0.17 2.65
N ALA A 189 13.04 0.06 3.21
CA ALA A 189 12.31 1.21 3.77
C ALA A 189 13.09 1.90 4.91
N LYS A 190 13.63 1.11 5.85
CA LYS A 190 14.50 1.59 6.93
C LYS A 190 15.74 2.31 6.40
N SER A 191 16.38 1.81 5.35
CA SER A 191 17.57 2.44 4.76
C SER A 191 17.29 3.82 4.14
N LYS A 192 16.06 4.02 3.64
CA LYS A 192 15.55 5.29 3.11
C LYS A 192 15.02 6.23 4.21
N GLY A 193 14.80 5.74 5.43
CA GLY A 193 14.04 6.44 6.47
C GLY A 193 12.56 6.63 6.11
N ALA A 194 12.01 5.73 5.28
CA ALA A 194 10.69 5.83 4.68
C ALA A 194 9.60 5.17 5.53
N ALA A 195 8.38 5.71 5.45
CA ALA A 195 7.17 5.01 5.84
C ALA A 195 6.87 3.88 4.84
N VAL A 196 6.14 2.86 5.27
CA VAL A 196 5.67 1.75 4.42
C VAL A 196 4.15 1.84 4.31
N TRP A 197 3.63 1.72 3.11
CA TRP A 197 2.21 1.48 2.84
C TRP A 197 2.03 0.09 2.24
N MET A 198 0.87 -0.51 2.50
CA MET A 198 0.42 -1.78 1.95
C MET A 198 -1.02 -1.64 1.45
N GLY A 199 -1.29 -2.11 0.25
CA GLY A 199 -2.64 -2.41 -0.24
C GLY A 199 -2.76 -3.88 -0.57
N ALA A 200 -3.88 -4.51 -0.24
CA ALA A 200 -4.22 -5.86 -0.67
C ALA A 200 -5.68 -5.94 -1.14
N GLN A 201 -5.94 -6.66 -2.23
CA GLN A 201 -7.25 -6.94 -2.85
C GLN A 201 -7.23 -8.34 -3.46
#